data_AF-A0A924RL69-F1
#
_entry.id   AF-A0A924RL69-F1
#
_cell.length_a   1.000
_cell.length_b   1.000
_cell.length_c   1.000
_cell.angle_alpha   90.00
_cell.angle_beta   90.00
_cell.angle_gamma   90.00
#
_symmetry.space_group_name_H-M   'P 1'
#
loop_
_entity.id
_entity.type
_entity.pdbx_description
1 polymer ?
#
loop_
_entity_poly.entity_id
_entity_poly.type
_entity_poly.pdbx_seq_one_letter_code
_entity_poly.pdbx_strand_id
1 'polypeptide(L)'
;MISVQLARALRVAGLDWTPAPGDRFVVPDRDMDQDVFVNSDMAIDVHHFRSGTVIGFNGPTEWALDSIEQGAVVWLPRESQLRDLLGEGFVRLERSLDG
;
A
#
# COMPACT_ATOMS: atom_id res chain seq x y z
N MET A 1 1.47 0.83 12.12
CA MET A 1 1.53 0.07 10.84
C MET A 1 2.15 -1.27 11.18
N ILE A 2 1.69 -2.36 10.57
CA ILE A 2 2.34 -3.65 10.79
C ILE A 2 3.77 -3.61 10.24
N SER A 3 4.69 -4.37 10.84
CA SER A 3 6.03 -4.51 10.29
C SER A 3 6.01 -5.26 8.97
N VAL A 4 7.00 -5.03 8.10
CA VAL A 4 7.18 -5.79 6.85
C VAL A 4 7.32 -7.29 7.15
N GLN A 5 7.97 -7.64 8.27
CA GLN A 5 8.09 -9.02 8.72
C GLN A 5 6.73 -9.65 9.01
N LEU A 6 5.85 -8.94 9.73
CA LEU A 6 4.50 -9.42 10.01
C LEU A 6 3.66 -9.53 8.73
N ALA A 7 3.77 -8.55 7.83
CA ALA A 7 3.11 -8.58 6.54
C ALA A 7 3.52 -9.81 5.69
N ARG A 8 4.82 -10.14 5.67
CA ARG A 8 5.32 -11.36 5.01
C ARG A 8 4.78 -12.62 5.68
N ALA A 9 4.73 -12.66 7.01
CA ALA A 9 4.17 -13.79 7.74
C ALA A 9 2.68 -14.01 7.42
N LEU A 10 1.89 -12.93 7.36
CA LEU A 10 0.47 -13.00 6.97
C LEU A 10 0.30 -13.53 5.55
N ARG A 11 1.14 -13.09 4.60
CA ARG A 11 1.14 -13.60 3.23
C ARG A 11 1.46 -15.10 3.17
N VAL A 12 2.47 -15.56 3.91
CA VAL A 12 2.82 -16.99 4.00
C VAL A 12 1.71 -17.80 4.65
N ALA A 13 0.98 -17.22 5.61
CA ALA A 13 -0.19 -17.83 6.24
C ALA A 13 -1.42 -17.91 5.30
N GLY A 14 -1.32 -17.41 4.08
CA GLY A 14 -2.38 -17.48 3.08
C GLY A 14 -3.36 -16.31 3.10
N LEU A 15 -2.98 -15.17 3.70
CA LEU A 15 -3.77 -13.94 3.57
C LEU A 15 -3.78 -13.49 2.11
N ASP A 16 -4.91 -13.75 1.44
CA ASP A 16 -5.17 -13.24 0.10
C ASP A 16 -5.61 -11.77 0.19
N TRP A 17 -4.94 -10.89 -0.54
CA TRP A 17 -5.15 -9.46 -0.44
C TRP A 17 -5.74 -8.93 -1.75
N THR A 18 -6.93 -8.36 -1.68
CA THR A 18 -7.54 -7.66 -2.82
C THR A 18 -7.16 -6.18 -2.76
N PRO A 19 -6.37 -5.66 -3.72
CA PRO A 19 -5.91 -4.26 -3.69
C PRO A 19 -7.06 -3.27 -3.78
N ALA A 20 -7.02 -2.24 -2.94
CA ALA A 20 -7.99 -1.15 -2.91
C ALA A 20 -7.30 0.22 -2.79
N PRO A 21 -7.97 1.30 -3.18
CA PRO A 21 -7.45 2.66 -3.00
C PRO A 21 -7.13 2.96 -1.53
N GLY A 22 -5.97 3.55 -1.29
CA GLY A 22 -5.41 3.82 0.04
C GLY A 22 -4.61 2.65 0.64
N ASP A 23 -4.55 1.50 -0.02
CA ASP A 23 -3.67 0.41 0.42
C ASP A 23 -2.21 0.79 0.33
N ARG A 24 -1.40 0.16 1.19
CA ARG A 24 0.04 0.40 1.25
C ARG A 24 0.79 -0.88 0.93
N PHE A 25 1.94 -0.76 0.29
CA PHE A 25 2.80 -1.90 0.01
C PHE A 25 4.27 -1.50 -0.06
N VAL A 26 5.15 -2.48 0.03
CA VAL A 26 6.58 -2.34 -0.25
C VAL A 26 6.98 -3.25 -1.40
N VAL A 27 8.05 -2.88 -2.09
CA VAL A 27 8.67 -3.67 -3.15
C VAL A 27 9.98 -4.24 -2.63
N PRO A 28 9.99 -5.49 -2.13
CA PRO A 28 11.20 -6.07 -1.61
C PRO A 28 12.23 -6.38 -2.70
N ASP A 29 13.48 -6.54 -2.29
CA ASP A 29 14.57 -7.03 -3.14
C ASP A 29 14.89 -6.11 -4.33
N ARG A 30 14.56 -4.82 -4.21
CA ARG A 30 14.82 -3.77 -5.20
C ARG A 30 15.49 -2.52 -4.63
N ASP A 31 16.16 -2.66 -3.49
CA ASP A 31 16.72 -1.55 -2.70
C ASP A 31 15.66 -0.51 -2.27
N MET A 32 14.38 -0.90 -2.33
CA MET A 32 13.20 -0.08 -2.02
C MET A 32 12.45 -0.63 -0.78
N ASP A 33 13.08 -1.50 0.00
CA ASP A 33 12.47 -2.15 1.17
C ASP A 33 12.05 -1.17 2.28
N GLN A 34 12.59 0.06 2.25
CA GLN A 34 12.23 1.15 3.16
C GLN A 34 11.15 2.07 2.59
N ASP A 35 10.84 1.95 1.29
CA ASP A 35 9.88 2.80 0.60
C ASP A 35 8.48 2.18 0.65
N VAL A 36 7.55 2.92 1.25
CA VAL A 36 6.14 2.53 1.33
C VAL A 36 5.36 3.24 0.24
N PHE A 37 4.85 2.44 -0.69
CA PHE A 37 3.99 2.87 -1.78
C PHE A 37 2.54 2.89 -1.31
N VAL A 38 1.76 3.83 -1.85
CA VAL A 38 0.32 3.91 -1.63
C VAL A 38 -0.38 3.66 -2.96
N ASN A 39 -1.31 2.72 -2.97
CA ASN A 39 -2.24 2.51 -4.06
C ASN A 39 -3.23 3.69 -4.09
N SER A 40 -2.89 4.75 -4.81
CA SER A 40 -3.73 5.95 -4.92
C SER A 40 -4.50 5.94 -6.23
N ASP A 41 -5.81 6.21 -6.18
CA ASP A 41 -6.66 6.27 -7.37
C ASP A 41 -6.31 7.41 -8.33
N MET A 42 -5.62 8.45 -7.86
CA MET A 42 -5.37 9.62 -8.68
C MET A 42 -4.21 10.42 -8.12
N ALA A 43 -3.47 11.07 -9.00
CA ALA A 43 -3.42 12.49 -8.73
C ALA A 43 -3.72 13.30 -9.97
N ILE A 44 -3.83 14.60 -9.75
CA ILE A 44 -4.26 15.69 -10.64
C ILE A 44 -3.12 16.73 -10.59
N ASP A 45 -2.66 17.28 -11.70
CA ASP A 45 -1.56 18.24 -11.88
C ASP A 45 -1.85 19.36 -12.89
N VAL A 46 -2.43 20.46 -12.42
CA VAL A 46 -2.90 21.55 -13.29
C VAL A 46 -1.78 22.53 -13.68
N HIS A 47 -1.45 22.61 -14.97
CA HIS A 47 -0.50 23.55 -15.57
C HIS A 47 -1.18 24.82 -16.12
N HIS A 48 -0.74 26.02 -15.74
CA HIS A 48 -1.26 27.27 -16.30
C HIS A 48 -0.27 27.92 -17.27
N PHE A 49 -0.71 28.16 -18.49
CA PHE A 49 0.03 28.84 -19.54
C PHE A 49 -0.58 30.21 -19.81
N ARG A 50 0.18 31.13 -20.44
CA ARG A 50 -0.37 32.41 -20.93
C ARG A 50 -1.56 32.23 -21.88
N SER A 51 -1.69 31.05 -22.49
CA SER A 51 -2.79 30.64 -23.37
C SER A 51 -3.98 29.98 -22.65
N GLY A 52 -3.88 29.61 -21.37
CA GLY A 52 -4.96 28.97 -20.61
C GLY A 52 -4.52 27.96 -19.54
N THR A 53 -5.49 27.38 -18.84
CA THR A 53 -5.31 26.36 -17.79
C THR A 53 -5.39 24.95 -18.37
N VAL A 54 -4.46 24.08 -17.98
CA VAL A 54 -4.35 22.65 -18.33
C VAL A 54 -4.45 21.86 -17.03
N ILE A 55 -5.26 20.81 -16.94
CA ILE A 55 -5.38 19.94 -15.75
C ILE A 55 -4.66 18.63 -16.08
N GLY A 56 -3.49 18.39 -15.50
CA GLY A 56 -2.73 17.13 -15.54
C GLY A 56 -3.17 16.21 -14.41
N PHE A 57 -2.53 15.06 -14.25
CA PHE A 57 -2.93 14.03 -13.29
C PHE A 57 -1.75 13.14 -12.81
N ASN A 58 -1.17 13.38 -11.60
CA ASN A 58 0.10 12.78 -11.11
C ASN A 58 0.02 11.83 -9.88
N GLY A 59 -0.22 10.52 -10.04
CA GLY A 59 -0.03 9.56 -8.94
C GLY A 59 1.38 9.61 -8.29
N PRO A 60 1.55 9.02 -7.08
CA PRO A 60 2.67 9.30 -6.18
C PRO A 60 4.05 8.95 -6.76
N THR A 61 4.85 9.99 -6.98
CA THR A 61 6.32 9.98 -7.21
C THR A 61 6.78 9.41 -8.56
N GLU A 62 7.67 10.15 -9.22
CA GLU A 62 8.27 9.89 -10.55
C GLU A 62 9.22 8.67 -10.59
N TRP A 63 8.77 7.53 -10.05
CA TRP A 63 9.43 6.23 -10.18
C TRP A 63 8.41 5.32 -10.83
N ALA A 64 8.23 5.50 -12.13
CA ALA A 64 7.43 4.60 -12.94
C ALA A 64 8.13 3.24 -12.99
N LEU A 65 7.92 2.41 -11.97
CA LEU A 65 7.80 0.99 -12.27
C LEU A 65 6.56 0.90 -13.16
N ASP A 66 6.79 0.84 -14.49
CA ASP A 66 5.71 0.80 -15.48
C ASP A 66 4.68 -0.30 -15.16
N SER A 67 5.16 -1.38 -14.52
CA SER A 67 4.31 -2.39 -13.90
C SER A 67 5.07 -3.20 -12.84
N ILE A 68 4.36 -3.71 -11.85
CA ILE A 68 4.85 -4.72 -10.91
C ILE A 68 3.79 -5.81 -10.74
N GLU A 69 4.22 -7.07 -10.74
CA GLU A 69 3.35 -8.19 -10.40
C GLU A 69 2.86 -8.05 -8.95
N GLN A 70 1.56 -8.28 -8.70
CA GLN A 70 1.02 -8.26 -7.33
C GLN A 70 1.75 -9.26 -6.42
N GLY A 71 2.19 -10.39 -6.98
CA GLY A 71 3.02 -11.37 -6.27
C GLY A 71 4.43 -10.86 -5.90
N ALA A 72 4.90 -9.78 -6.52
CA ALA A 72 6.19 -9.17 -6.23
C ALA A 72 6.10 -8.08 -5.14
N VAL A 73 4.91 -7.77 -4.60
CA VAL A 73 4.74 -6.80 -3.52
C VAL A 73 4.40 -7.45 -2.19
N VAL A 74 4.66 -6.72 -1.10
CA VAL A 74 4.20 -7.08 0.24
C VAL A 74 3.23 -6.00 0.72
N TRP A 75 1.96 -6.36 0.86
CA TRP A 75 0.92 -5.47 1.35
C TRP A 75 1.12 -5.15 2.83
N LEU A 76 0.96 -3.88 3.19
CA LEU A 76 1.02 -3.35 4.54
C LEU A 76 -0.38 -2.90 4.98
N PRO A 77 -1.29 -3.85 5.23
CA PRO A 77 -2.65 -3.54 5.62
C PRO A 77 -2.71 -2.73 6.91
N ARG A 78 -3.65 -1.79 6.95
CA ARG A 78 -3.96 -1.08 8.19
C ARG A 78 -4.68 -2.00 9.14
N GLU A 79 -4.56 -1.69 10.42
CA GLU A 79 -5.23 -2.43 11.49
C GLU A 79 -6.75 -2.51 11.28
N SER A 80 -7.40 -1.43 10.85
CA SER A 80 -8.83 -1.46 10.52
C SER A 80 -9.16 -2.50 9.45
N GLN A 81 -8.35 -2.58 8.39
CA GLN A 81 -8.59 -3.52 7.29
C GLN A 81 -8.35 -4.97 7.73
N LEU A 82 -7.37 -5.21 8.60
CA LEU A 82 -7.17 -6.53 9.21
C LEU A 82 -8.36 -6.93 10.09
N ARG A 83 -8.94 -5.99 10.84
CA ARG A 83 -10.16 -6.25 11.61
C ARG A 83 -11.35 -6.55 10.72
N ASP A 84 -11.50 -5.80 9.63
CA ASP A 84 -12.57 -6.03 8.67
C ASP A 84 -12.46 -7.44 8.06
N LEU A 85 -11.24 -7.89 7.75
CA LEU A 85 -10.98 -9.25 7.25
C LEU A 85 -11.23 -10.34 8.29
N LEU A 86 -10.94 -10.08 9.57
CA LEU A 86 -11.21 -11.02 10.67
C LEU A 86 -12.70 -11.10 11.01
N GLY A 87 -13.46 -10.03 10.72
CA GLY A 87 -14.91 -9.97 10.90
C GLY A 87 -15.36 -10.37 12.30
N GLU A 88 -16.37 -11.22 12.39
CA GLU A 88 -16.92 -11.73 13.66
C GLU A 88 -15.94 -12.63 14.43
N GLY A 89 -14.91 -13.17 13.77
CA GLY A 89 -13.84 -13.94 14.42
C GLY A 89 -12.85 -13.07 15.18
N PHE A 90 -12.92 -11.74 15.03
CA PHE A 90 -12.08 -10.82 15.78
C PHE A 90 -12.51 -10.77 17.25
N VAL A 91 -11.67 -11.30 18.14
CA VAL A 91 -11.96 -11.32 19.59
C VAL A 91 -11.38 -10.09 20.29
N ARG A 92 -10.08 -9.81 20.12
CA ARG A 92 -9.38 -8.72 20.81
C ARG A 92 -8.09 -8.34 20.08
N LEU A 93 -7.70 -7.06 20.20
CA LEU A 93 -6.37 -6.58 19.85
C LEU A 93 -5.60 -6.29 21.13
N GLU A 94 -4.41 -6.86 21.24
CA GLU A 94 -3.50 -6.62 22.36
C GLU A 94 -2.19 -6.05 21.82
N ARG A 95 -1.63 -5.09 22.56
CA ARG A 95 -0.31 -4.55 22.24
C ARG A 95 0.73 -5.51 22.78
N SER A 96 1.52 -6.12 21.89
CA SER A 96 2.74 -6.82 22.30
C SER A 96 3.85 -5.80 22.60
N LEU A 97 4.71 -6.13 23.56
CA LEU A 97 5.88 -5.34 23.92
C LEU A 97 7.07 -5.60 22.97
N ASP A 98 7.00 -6.62 22.12
CA ASP A 98 8.08 -7.06 21.23
C ASP A 98 8.13 -6.29 19.89
N GLY A 99 7.73 -5.02 19.90
CA GLY A 99 7.61 -4.16 18.71
C GLY A 99 8.89 -3.42 18.34
#